data_AF-A0A0L0UM73-F1
#
_entry.id   AF-A0A0L0UM73-F1
#
_cell.length_a   1.000
_cell.length_b   1.000
_cell.length_c   1.000
_cell.angle_alpha   90.00
_cell.angle_beta   90.00
_cell.angle_gamma   90.00
#
_symmetry.space_group_name_H-M   'P 1'
#
loop_
_entity.id
_entity.type
_entity.pdbx_description
1 polymer ?
#
loop_
_entity_poly.entity_id
_entity_poly.type
_entity_poly.pdbx_seq_one_letter_code
_entity_poly.pdbx_strand_id
1 'polypeptide(L)' 'HKHLTTQINLNGDRYLWDDFAFATRDELIADPVKITDPAVAAQRDLPGAHTEVSFNFSLYPSADDDNQQKIKRARALQD' A
#
# COMPACT_ATOMS: atom_id res chain seq x y z
N HIS A 1 4.67 -4.12 -17.95
CA HIS A 1 3.52 -4.60 -17.17
C HIS A 1 2.44 -3.52 -17.16
N LYS A 2 1.16 -3.86 -16.95
CA LYS A 2 0.09 -2.86 -16.87
C LYS A 2 0.31 -1.90 -15.69
N HIS A 3 0.00 -0.62 -15.89
CA HIS A 3 0.02 0.36 -14.82
C HIS A 3 -0.98 -0.02 -13.74
N LEU A 4 -0.52 -0.09 -12.48
CA LEU A 4 -1.36 -0.35 -11.32
C LEU A 4 -1.55 0.95 -10.54
N THR A 5 -2.80 1.38 -10.37
CA THR A 5 -3.19 2.34 -9.32
C THR A 5 -3.98 1.56 -8.29
N THR A 6 -3.51 1.54 -7.05
CA THR A 6 -4.12 0.82 -5.94
C THR A 6 -3.81 1.53 -4.62
N GLN A 7 -4.27 0.98 -3.50
CA GLN A 7 -3.97 1.42 -2.14
C GLN A 7 -3.64 0.23 -1.24
N ILE A 8 -3.23 0.53 0.00
CA ILE A 8 -3.15 -0.42 1.10
C ILE A 8 -3.94 0.18 2.26
N ASN A 9 -4.88 -0.60 2.81
CA ASN A 9 -5.59 -0.29 4.05
C ASN A 9 -4.95 -1.07 5.20
N LEU A 10 -5.02 -0.55 6.42
CA LEU A 10 -4.47 -1.23 7.59
C LEU A 10 -5.57 -1.92 8.38
N ASN A 11 -5.36 -3.18 8.72
CA ASN A 11 -6.28 -3.89 9.58
C ASN A 11 -6.37 -3.21 10.96
N GLY A 12 -7.58 -3.20 11.53
CA GLY A 12 -7.89 -2.51 12.78
C GLY A 12 -8.24 -1.02 12.64
N ASP A 13 -8.19 -0.45 11.43
CA ASP A 13 -8.72 0.90 11.20
C ASP A 13 -10.24 0.94 11.44
N ARG A 14 -10.72 1.99 12.11
CA ARG A 14 -12.14 2.17 12.46
C ARG A 14 -13.04 2.24 11.22
N TYR A 15 -12.55 2.80 10.13
CA TYR A 15 -13.29 3.05 8.90
C TYR A 15 -12.95 2.05 7.80
N LEU A 16 -12.22 0.97 8.13
CA LEU A 16 -11.79 -0.04 7.15
C LEU A 16 -12.94 -0.50 6.24
N TRP A 17 -14.11 -0.78 6.81
CA TRP A 17 -15.31 -1.22 6.09
C TRP A 17 -16.43 -0.18 6.02
N ASP A 18 -16.16 1.04 6.47
CA ASP A 18 -17.06 2.19 6.40
C ASP A 18 -16.35 3.36 5.69
N ASP A 19 -15.57 3.01 4.66
CA ASP A 19 -14.88 3.99 3.82
C ASP A 19 -15.92 4.71 2.96
N PHE A 20 -16.02 6.03 3.14
CA PHE A 20 -16.95 6.88 2.40
C PHE A 20 -16.73 6.81 0.88
N ALA A 21 -15.53 6.46 0.43
CA ALA A 21 -15.16 6.35 -0.97
C ALA A 21 -15.26 4.91 -1.53
N PHE A 22 -15.64 3.93 -0.69
CA PHE A 22 -15.82 2.52 -1.05
C PHE A 22 -14.58 1.88 -1.72
N ALA A 23 -13.38 2.31 -1.31
CA ALA A 23 -12.13 1.87 -1.94
C ALA A 23 -11.52 0.63 -1.29
N THR A 24 -11.93 0.27 -0.07
CA THR A 24 -11.47 -0.96 0.60
C THR A 24 -11.88 -2.21 -0.15
N ARG A 25 -10.93 -3.13 -0.31
CA ARG A 25 -11.13 -4.49 -0.82
C ARG A 25 -10.32 -5.46 0.03
N ASP A 26 -10.81 -6.68 0.20
CA ASP A 26 -10.18 -7.70 1.06
C ASP A 26 -8.70 -7.90 0.73
N GLU A 27 -8.34 -7.94 -0.55
CA GLU A 27 -6.97 -8.16 -1.02
C GLU A 27 -6.03 -6.96 -0.81
N LEU A 28 -6.57 -5.81 -0.41
CA LEU A 28 -5.84 -4.55 -0.20
C LEU A 28 -5.72 -4.20 1.28
N ILE A 29 -5.87 -5.17 2.18
CA ILE A 29 -5.75 -4.99 3.63
C ILE A 29 -4.45 -5.64 4.10
N ALA A 30 -3.60 -4.87 4.78
CA ALA A 30 -2.37 -5.36 5.39
C ALA A 30 -2.54 -5.46 6.91
N ASP A 31 -1.91 -6.46 7.51
CA ASP A 31 -1.86 -6.63 8.96
C ASP A 31 -0.63 -5.93 9.55
N PRO A 32 -0.79 -4.80 10.27
CA PRO A 32 0.32 -4.14 10.93
C PRO A 32 0.80 -4.95 12.14
N VAL A 33 2.09 -5.24 12.20
CA VAL A 33 2.72 -5.95 13.32
C VAL A 33 3.45 -4.96 14.21
N LYS A 34 3.05 -4.86 15.48
CA LYS A 34 3.78 -4.06 16.47
C LYS A 34 5.04 -4.80 16.91
N ILE A 35 6.19 -4.20 16.66
CA ILE A 35 7.48 -4.68 17.14
C ILE A 35 7.86 -3.88 18.38
N THR A 36 7.96 -4.56 19.51
CA THR A 36 8.40 -3.97 20.79
C THR A 36 9.74 -4.50 21.27
N ASP A 37 10.29 -5.51 20.59
CA ASP A 37 11.61 -6.07 20.92
C ASP A 37 12.72 -5.09 20.48
N PRO A 38 13.52 -4.56 21.42
CA PRO A 38 14.61 -3.63 21.10
C PRO A 38 15.71 -4.27 20.25
N ALA A 39 15.90 -5.59 20.31
CA ALA A 39 16.87 -6.29 19.47
C ALA A 39 16.45 -6.27 17.99
N VAL A 40 15.16 -6.47 17.71
CA VAL A 40 14.62 -6.37 16.34
C VAL A 40 14.69 -4.93 15.84
N ALA A 41 14.34 -3.95 16.68
CA ALA A 41 14.47 -2.53 16.33
C ALA A 41 15.92 -2.15 15.98
N ALA A 42 16.90 -2.60 16.78
CA ALA A 42 18.31 -2.38 16.50
C ALA A 42 18.75 -3.03 15.17
N GLN A 43 18.27 -4.22 14.83
CA GLN A 43 18.53 -4.86 13.53
C GLN A 43 17.92 -4.09 12.33
N ARG A 44 16.97 -3.18 12.56
CA ARG A 44 16.36 -2.32 11.53
C ARG A 44 16.93 -0.91 11.52
N ASP A 45 17.96 -0.63 12.32
CA ASP A 45 18.50 0.71 12.57
C ASP A 45 17.42 1.68 13.08
N LEU A 46 16.44 1.17 13.85
CA LEU A 46 15.36 1.94 14.43
C LEU A 46 15.58 2.17 15.94
N PRO A 47 15.15 3.33 16.46
CA PRO A 47 15.42 3.73 17.85
C PRO A 47 14.60 2.97 18.90
N GLY A 48 13.63 2.14 18.50
CA GLY A 48 12.78 1.40 19.44
C GLY A 48 11.54 0.82 18.79
N ALA A 49 10.46 0.73 19.58
CA ALA A 49 9.22 0.12 19.14
C ALA A 49 8.66 0.80 17.88
N HIS A 50 8.22 -0.01 16.92
CA HIS A 50 7.73 0.43 15.62
C HIS A 50 6.65 -0.53 15.12
N THR A 51 6.05 -0.19 13.98
CA THR A 51 5.08 -1.06 13.30
C THR A 51 5.67 -1.48 11.96
N GLU A 52 5.68 -2.77 11.70
CA GLU A 52 6.07 -3.34 10.41
C GLU A 52 4.82 -3.74 9.61
N VAL A 53 4.87 -3.51 8.30
CA VAL A 53 3.83 -3.92 7.34
C VAL A 53 4.53 -4.57 6.15
N SER A 54 4.07 -5.75 5.74
CA SER A 54 4.51 -6.41 4.51
C SER A 54 3.34 -6.51 3.54
N PHE A 55 3.53 -6.00 2.32
CA PHE A 55 2.52 -6.05 1.27
C PHE A 55 3.21 -6.20 -0.09
N ASN A 56 2.78 -7.18 -0.89
CA ASN A 56 3.40 -7.50 -2.17
C ASN A 56 2.47 -7.13 -3.32
N PHE A 57 3.04 -6.64 -4.41
CA PHE A 57 2.29 -6.35 -5.64
C PHE A 57 2.66 -7.35 -6.73
N SER A 58 1.63 -7.91 -7.36
CA SER A 58 1.78 -8.70 -8.58
C SER A 58 1.21 -7.91 -9.75
N LEU A 59 2.04 -7.63 -10.75
CA LEU A 59 1.63 -6.86 -11.92
C LEU A 59 1.21 -7.78 -13.07
N TYR A 60 0.14 -7.41 -13.75
CA TYR A 60 -0.25 -8.11 -14.97
C TYR A 60 0.67 -7.75 -16.14
N PRO A 61 1.02 -8.70 -17.02
CA PRO A 61 1.71 -8.39 -18.27
C PRO A 61 0.92 -7.36 -19.09
N SER A 62 1.64 -6.46 -19.75
CA SER A 62 1.01 -5.48 -20.65
C SER A 62 0.88 -6.07 -22.05
N ALA A 63 -0.23 -5.78 -22.74
CA ALA A 63 -0.40 -6.14 -24.14
C ALA A 63 0.26 -5.12 -25.10
N ASP A 64 0.38 -3.86 -24.64
CA ASP A 64 0.92 -2.73 -25.38
C ASP A 64 1.54 -1.69 -24.41
N ASP A 65 2.15 -0.65 -24.95
CA ASP A 65 2.77 0.43 -24.17
C ASP A 65 1.76 1.38 -23.53
N ASP A 66 0.58 1.56 -24.14
CA ASP A 66 -0.48 2.42 -23.63
C ASP A 66 -1.00 1.94 -22.28
N ASN A 67 -1.15 0.63 -22.11
CA ASN A 67 -1.55 -0.01 -20.85
C ASN A 67 -0.50 0.14 -19.73
N GLN A 68 0.73 0.52 -20.05
CA GLN A 68 1.79 0.81 -19.06
C GLN A 68 1.73 2.27 -18.59
N GLN A 69 0.95 3.11 -19.28
CA GLN A 69 0.83 4.52 -18.94
C GLN A 69 -0.25 4.75 -17.89
N LYS A 70 -0.04 5.81 -17.09
CA LYS A 70 -1.04 6.31 -16.15
C LYS A 70 -2.26 6.84 -16.90
N ILE A 71 -3.44 6.73 -16.29
CA ILE A 71 -4.65 7.36 -16.81
C ILE A 71 -4.45 8.89 -16.91
N LYS A 72 -4.96 9.48 -18.01
CA LYS A 72 -4.96 10.93 -18.25
C LYS A 72 -5.97 11.61 -17.33
N ARG A 73 -5.48 12.11 -16.20
CA ARG A 73 -6.21 12.93 -15.23
C ARG A 73 -5.28 14.06 -14.79
N ALA A 74 -5.79 15.28 -14.69
CA ALA A 74 -5.04 16.41 -14.14
C ALA A 74 -4.60 16.09 -12.71
N ARG A 75 -3.33 16.32 -12.42
CA ARG A 75 -2.74 16.19 -11.08
C ARG A 75 -2.04 17.50 -10.76
N ALA A 76 -2.05 17.92 -9.50
CA ALA A 76 -1.32 19.12 -9.09
C ALA A 76 0.16 18.99 -9.49
N LEU A 77 0.74 20.08 -10.02
CA LEU A 77 2.14 20.14 -10.48
C LEU A 77 2.50 19.15 -11.61
N GLN A 78 1.50 18.60 -12.31
CA GLN A 78 1.73 17.85 -13.54
C GLN A 78 1.57 18.80 -14.72
N ASP A 79 2.68 19.11 -15.40
CA ASP A 79 2.72 19.89 -16.65
C ASP A 79 1.81 19.29 -17.74
#